data_AF-A0AAW7ZD33-F1
#
_entry.id   AF-A0AAW7ZD33-F1
#
_cell.length_a   1.000
_cell.length_b   1.000
_cell.length_c   1.000
_cell.angle_alpha   90.00
_cell.angle_beta   90.00
_cell.angle_gamma   90.00
#
_symmetry.space_group_name_H-M   'P 1'
#
loop_
_entity.id
_entity.type
_entity.pdbx_description
1 polymer ?
#
loop_
_entity_poly.entity_id
_entity_poly.type
_entity_poly.pdbx_seq_one_letter_code
_entity_poly.pdbx_strand_id
1 'polypeptide(L)'
;MQQNQQAQQAAQQAQQTIQQALQTIQQATQIANPQAIQLAQQQLQQATQQLEQAQNSAQPAQKQQFQHVHQQLQQAIQQLQLALQLGNPN
;
A
#
# COMPACT_ATOMS: atom_id res chain seq x y z
N MET A 1 -0.95 -8.10 25.70
CA MET A 1 -0.94 -6.65 25.38
C MET A 1 0.06 -6.28 24.28
N GLN A 2 1.27 -6.87 24.20
CA GLN A 2 2.30 -6.46 23.21
C GLN A 2 1.94 -6.70 21.73
N GLN A 3 1.34 -7.86 21.39
CA GLN A 3 0.97 -8.17 19.99
C GLN A 3 0.01 -7.13 19.37
N ASN A 4 -0.82 -6.50 20.22
CA ASN A 4 -1.78 -5.50 19.79
C ASN A 4 -1.12 -4.18 19.34
N GLN A 5 -0.09 -3.73 20.06
CA GLN A 5 0.66 -2.54 19.68
C GLN A 5 1.43 -2.77 18.38
N GLN A 6 2.00 -3.96 18.21
CA GLN A 6 2.77 -4.30 17.03
C GLN A 6 1.88 -4.35 15.78
N ALA A 7 0.68 -4.94 15.89
CA ALA A 7 -0.34 -4.91 14.83
C ALA A 7 -0.72 -3.47 14.45
N GLN A 8 -1.02 -2.64 15.45
CA GLN A 8 -1.43 -1.26 15.20
C GLN A 8 -0.32 -0.43 14.54
N GLN A 9 0.93 -0.63 14.95
CA GLN A 9 2.07 0.07 14.38
C GLN A 9 2.31 -0.36 12.93
N ALA A 10 2.26 -1.66 12.64
CA ALA A 10 2.39 -2.17 11.28
C ALA A 10 1.24 -1.71 10.36
N ALA A 11 0.01 -1.58 10.87
CA ALA A 11 -1.10 -1.00 10.11
C ALA A 11 -0.87 0.47 9.74
N GLN A 12 -0.37 1.29 10.69
CA GLN A 12 -0.03 2.69 10.43
C GLN A 12 1.11 2.82 9.43
N GLN A 13 2.12 1.97 9.54
CA GLN A 13 3.27 1.97 8.64
C GLN A 13 2.86 1.55 7.21
N ALA A 14 1.99 0.55 7.10
CA ALA A 14 1.40 0.16 5.82
C ALA A 14 0.59 1.33 5.22
N GLN A 15 -0.22 2.03 6.02
CA GLN A 15 -1.00 3.18 5.56
C GLN A 15 -0.13 4.31 4.99
N GLN A 16 0.97 4.65 5.67
CA GLN A 16 1.91 5.67 5.17
C GLN A 16 2.57 5.21 3.87
N THR A 17 3.00 3.95 3.81
CA THR A 17 3.63 3.36 2.62
C THR A 17 2.67 3.36 1.43
N ILE A 18 1.39 3.07 1.66
CA ILE A 18 0.35 3.12 0.62
C ILE A 18 0.16 4.54 0.09
N GLN A 19 0.08 5.55 0.96
CA GLN A 19 -0.05 6.94 0.53
C GLN A 19 1.16 7.40 -0.30
N GLN A 20 2.36 7.01 0.13
CA GLN A 20 3.59 7.36 -0.58
C GLN A 20 3.68 6.67 -1.94
N ALA A 21 3.29 5.40 -2.02
CA ALA A 21 3.19 4.68 -3.27
C ALA A 21 2.14 5.30 -4.21
N LEU A 22 0.98 5.72 -3.70
CA LEU A 22 -0.04 6.43 -4.49
C LEU A 22 0.49 7.72 -5.11
N GLN A 23 1.18 8.56 -4.33
CA GLN A 23 1.81 9.76 -4.88
C GLN A 23 2.86 9.43 -5.94
N THR A 24 3.68 8.39 -5.66
CA THR A 24 4.70 7.93 -6.60
C THR A 24 4.06 7.46 -7.92
N ILE A 25 2.99 6.67 -7.87
CA ILE A 25 2.23 6.20 -9.05
C ILE A 25 1.71 7.39 -9.84
N GLN A 26 1.08 8.34 -9.17
CA GLN A 26 0.42 9.47 -9.82
C GLN A 26 1.43 10.39 -10.50
N GLN A 27 2.59 10.60 -9.88
CA GLN A 27 3.70 11.34 -10.49
C GLN A 27 4.32 10.54 -11.64
N ALA A 28 4.63 9.27 -11.41
CA ALA A 28 5.26 8.39 -12.39
C ALA A 28 4.42 8.24 -13.67
N THR A 29 3.10 8.17 -13.53
CA THR A 29 2.17 8.12 -14.66
C THR A 29 2.21 9.43 -15.46
N GLN A 30 2.23 10.58 -14.79
CA GLN A 30 2.28 11.89 -15.46
C GLN A 30 3.56 12.12 -16.26
N ILE A 31 4.71 11.66 -15.74
CA ILE A 31 6.00 11.84 -16.41
C ILE A 31 6.47 10.60 -17.20
N ALA A 32 5.59 9.59 -17.35
CA ALA A 32 5.88 8.31 -17.99
C ALA A 32 7.21 7.68 -17.49
N ASN A 33 7.42 7.66 -16.17
CA ASN A 33 8.64 7.12 -15.56
C ASN A 33 8.42 5.68 -15.06
N PRO A 34 8.84 4.65 -15.81
CA PRO A 34 8.63 3.26 -15.43
C PRO A 34 9.40 2.84 -14.17
N GLN A 35 10.55 3.48 -13.87
CA GLN A 35 11.33 3.17 -12.65
C GLN A 35 10.58 3.59 -11.40
N ALA A 36 9.90 4.74 -11.44
CA ALA A 36 9.06 5.20 -10.34
C ALA A 36 7.82 4.31 -10.15
N ILE A 37 7.25 3.78 -11.24
CA ILE A 37 6.18 2.77 -11.17
C ILE A 37 6.68 1.48 -10.49
N GLN A 38 7.87 0.99 -10.84
CA GLN A 38 8.48 -0.16 -10.17
C GLN A 38 8.74 0.10 -8.67
N LEU A 39 9.20 1.30 -8.33
CA LEU A 39 9.40 1.68 -6.93
C LEU A 39 8.08 1.67 -6.16
N ALA A 40 7.01 2.20 -6.75
CA ALA A 40 5.70 2.19 -6.12
C ALA A 40 5.13 0.76 -5.98
N GLN A 41 5.41 -0.12 -6.95
CA GLN A 41 5.06 -1.53 -6.86
C GLN A 41 5.72 -2.20 -5.64
N GLN A 42 7.03 -1.97 -5.45
CA GLN A 42 7.73 -2.50 -4.28
C GLN A 42 7.16 -1.97 -2.96
N GLN A 43 6.86 -0.66 -2.88
CA GLN A 43 6.25 -0.06 -1.70
C GLN A 43 4.89 -0.70 -1.37
N LEU A 44 4.02 -0.88 -2.37
CA LEU A 44 2.72 -1.54 -2.15
C LEU A 44 2.86 -3.00 -1.73
N GLN A 45 3.85 -3.71 -2.27
CA GLN A 45 4.13 -5.09 -1.88
C GLN A 45 4.57 -5.16 -0.40
N GLN A 46 5.43 -4.23 0.02
CA GLN A 46 5.84 -4.11 1.42
C GLN A 46 4.68 -3.75 2.34
N ALA A 47 3.81 -2.80 1.92
CA ALA A 47 2.63 -2.44 2.68
C ALA A 47 1.65 -3.61 2.84
N THR A 48 1.49 -4.43 1.78
CA THR A 48 0.68 -5.66 1.83
C THR A 48 1.19 -6.61 2.92
N GLN A 49 2.49 -6.91 2.92
CA GLN A 49 3.08 -7.79 3.92
C GLN A 49 2.95 -7.26 5.35
N GLN A 50 3.16 -5.95 5.53
CA GLN A 50 2.97 -5.30 6.83
C GLN A 50 1.51 -5.44 7.30
N LEU A 51 0.57 -5.25 6.38
CA LEU A 51 -0.86 -5.37 6.67
C LEU A 51 -1.26 -6.80 7.03
N GLU A 52 -0.76 -7.81 6.33
CA GLU A 52 -1.04 -9.22 6.60
C GLU A 52 -0.51 -9.67 7.96
N GLN A 53 0.75 -9.32 8.28
CA GLN A 53 1.32 -9.62 9.60
C GLN A 53 0.50 -8.98 10.73
N ALA A 54 0.11 -7.75 10.49
CA ALA A 54 -0.64 -6.95 11.43
C ALA A 54 -2.07 -7.48 11.59
N GLN A 55 -2.72 -7.91 10.51
CA GLN A 55 -4.06 -8.52 10.52
C GLN A 55 -4.10 -9.84 11.29
N ASN A 56 -3.05 -10.68 11.18
CA ASN A 56 -2.92 -11.91 11.95
C ASN A 56 -2.79 -11.67 13.46
N SER A 57 -2.26 -10.51 13.85
CA SER A 57 -2.04 -10.14 15.25
C SER A 57 -3.11 -9.18 15.81
N ALA A 58 -4.07 -8.78 14.97
CA ALA A 58 -5.04 -7.73 15.27
C ALA A 58 -6.22 -8.24 16.11
N GLN A 59 -6.63 -7.43 17.09
CA GLN A 59 -7.86 -7.67 17.83
C GLN A 59 -9.10 -7.15 17.07
N PRO A 60 -10.32 -7.61 17.41
CA PRO A 60 -11.55 -7.20 16.73
C PRO A 60 -11.74 -5.68 16.64
N ALA A 61 -11.33 -4.94 17.67
CA ALA A 61 -11.42 -3.49 17.71
C ALA A 61 -10.55 -2.78 16.65
N GLN A 62 -9.46 -3.41 16.18
CA GLN A 62 -8.64 -2.86 15.10
C GLN A 62 -9.12 -3.27 13.71
N LYS A 63 -10.07 -4.22 13.58
CA LYS A 63 -10.56 -4.67 12.27
C LYS A 63 -10.97 -3.49 11.39
N GLN A 64 -11.65 -2.48 11.94
CA GLN A 64 -12.09 -1.32 11.17
C GLN A 64 -10.91 -0.54 10.58
N GLN A 65 -9.86 -0.30 11.37
CA GLN A 65 -8.66 0.37 10.89
C GLN A 65 -7.97 -0.46 9.80
N PHE A 66 -7.82 -1.77 10.01
CA PHE A 66 -7.26 -2.68 9.01
C PHE A 66 -8.07 -2.70 7.72
N GLN A 67 -9.40 -2.73 7.82
CA GLN A 67 -10.28 -2.77 6.67
C GLN A 67 -10.14 -1.49 5.84
N HIS A 68 -10.02 -0.33 6.49
CA HIS A 68 -9.77 0.93 5.81
C HIS A 68 -8.42 0.93 5.07
N VAL A 69 -7.34 0.51 5.73
CA VAL A 69 -6.01 0.47 5.11
C VAL A 69 -5.97 -0.57 3.98
N HIS A 70 -6.66 -1.70 4.12
CA HIS A 70 -6.79 -2.70 3.06
C HIS A 70 -7.54 -2.16 1.84
N GLN A 71 -8.60 -1.36 2.04
CA GLN A 71 -9.27 -0.68 0.93
C GLN A 71 -8.34 0.32 0.22
N GLN A 72 -7.56 1.11 0.98
CA GLN A 72 -6.56 2.01 0.39
C GLN A 72 -5.51 1.24 -0.41
N LEU A 73 -5.04 0.10 0.11
CA LEU A 73 -4.09 -0.78 -0.57
C LEU A 73 -4.66 -1.29 -1.90
N GLN A 74 -5.89 -1.82 -1.91
CA GLN A 74 -6.54 -2.27 -3.14
C GLN A 74 -6.67 -1.15 -4.17
N GLN A 75 -7.05 0.05 -3.72
CA GLN A 75 -7.17 1.20 -4.60
C GLN A 75 -5.81 1.62 -5.19
N ALA A 76 -4.74 1.53 -4.40
CA ALA A 76 -3.39 1.82 -4.85
C ALA A 76 -2.86 0.78 -5.83
N ILE A 77 -3.15 -0.51 -5.62
CA ILE A 77 -2.82 -1.58 -6.56
C ILE A 77 -3.54 -1.37 -7.90
N GLN A 78 -4.82 -0.99 -7.88
CA GLN A 78 -5.55 -0.67 -9.12
C GLN A 78 -4.92 0.52 -9.87
N GLN A 79 -4.56 1.59 -9.16
CA GLN A 79 -3.88 2.74 -9.77
C GLN A 79 -2.51 2.35 -10.33
N LEU A 80 -1.75 1.51 -9.62
CA LEU A 80 -0.48 0.98 -10.11
C LEU A 80 -0.67 0.19 -11.40
N GLN A 81 -1.70 -0.64 -11.47
CA GLN A 81 -1.99 -1.49 -12.63
C GLN A 81 -2.36 -0.64 -13.85
N LEU A 82 -3.14 0.43 -13.65
CA LEU A 82 -3.43 1.43 -14.67
C LEU A 82 -2.15 2.16 -15.12
N ALA A 83 -1.32 2.59 -14.17
CA ALA A 83 -0.06 3.25 -14.45
C ALA A 83 0.91 2.35 -15.23
N LEU A 84 0.98 1.05 -14.92
CA LEU A 84 1.76 0.07 -15.68
C LEU A 84 1.27 -0.07 -17.12
N GLN A 85 -0.04 0.01 -17.36
CA GLN A 85 -0.61 0.00 -18.72
C GLN A 85 -0.32 1.30 -19.47
N LEU A 86 -0.38 2.45 -18.81
CA LEU A 86 -0.15 3.76 -19.41
C LEU A 86 1.35 4.07 -19.61
N GLY A 87 2.19 3.63 -18.68
CA GLY A 87 3.63 3.84 -18.65
C GLY A 87 4.44 2.83 -19.47
N ASN A 88 3.79 1.82 -20.06
CA ASN A 88 4.30 1.04 -21.19
C ASN A 88 3.60 1.53 -22.47
N PRO A 89 3.99 2.70 -23.02
CA PRO A 89 3.64 2.98 -24.41
C PRO A 89 4.36 1.92 -25.27
N ASN A 90 3.57 1.10 -25.99
CA ASN A 90 4.09 0.27 -27.08
C ASN A 90 4.89 1.12 -28.07
#